data_AF-A0A381R2A1-F1
#
_entry.id   AF-A0A381R2A1-F1
#
_cell.length_a   1.000
_cell.length_b   1.000
_cell.length_c   1.000
_cell.angle_alpha   90.00
_cell.angle_beta   90.00
_cell.angle_gamma   90.00
#
_symmetry.space_group_name_H-M   'P 1'
#
loop_
_entity.id
_entity.type
_entity.pdbx_description
1 polymer ?
#
loop_
_entity_poly.entity_id
_entity_poly.type
_entity_poly.pdbx_seq_one_letter_code
_entity_poly.pdbx_strand_id
1 'polypeptide(L)'
;VHPIANGMATAADWMSAASFLSMAGLIAFLGYDGSVYLMGWTGGYVLLALLLAPYLRKFGKFTVPEFIGDRYYSQAARVVAVICLIVISFTYVAGQMRGVGIVFSRFLSIPIELGLIVGMAIVFL
;
A
#
# COMPACT_ATOMS: atom_id res chain seq x y z
N VAL A 1 -12.50 -6.47 -18.42
CA VAL A 1 -12.99 -6.20 -17.04
C VAL A 1 -13.77 -4.89 -17.07
N HIS A 2 -14.92 -4.81 -16.40
CA HIS A 2 -15.73 -3.58 -16.42
C HIS A 2 -14.99 -2.42 -15.72
N PRO A 3 -15.02 -1.18 -16.24
CA PRO A 3 -14.28 -0.05 -15.65
C PRO A 3 -14.58 0.18 -14.18
N ILE A 4 -15.85 0.05 -13.76
CA ILE A 4 -16.26 0.18 -12.36
C ILE A 4 -15.61 -0.90 -11.49
N ALA A 5 -15.56 -2.16 -11.95
CA ALA A 5 -14.94 -3.24 -11.21
C ALA A 5 -13.41 -3.02 -11.05
N ASN A 6 -12.75 -2.54 -12.10
CA ASN A 6 -11.33 -2.15 -12.01
C ASN A 6 -11.12 -0.99 -11.03
N GLY A 7 -12.00 0.02 -11.08
CA GLY A 7 -11.96 1.16 -10.17
C GLY A 7 -12.14 0.73 -8.71
N MET A 8 -13.11 -0.14 -8.43
CA MET A 8 -13.32 -0.70 -7.09
C MET A 8 -12.13 -1.54 -6.62
N ALA A 9 -11.57 -2.39 -7.47
CA ALA A 9 -10.38 -3.18 -7.13
C ALA A 9 -9.19 -2.27 -6.79
N THR A 10 -9.01 -1.19 -7.56
CA THR A 10 -7.95 -0.19 -7.34
C THR A 10 -8.18 0.58 -6.04
N ALA A 11 -9.42 0.97 -5.75
CA ALA A 11 -9.77 1.61 -4.48
C ALA A 11 -9.62 0.66 -3.27
N ALA A 12 -9.92 -0.63 -3.44
CA ALA A 12 -9.73 -1.64 -2.40
C ALA A 12 -8.24 -1.87 -2.10
N ASP A 13 -7.38 -1.88 -3.12
CA ASP A 13 -5.92 -1.93 -2.96
C ASP A 13 -5.37 -0.69 -2.22
N TRP A 14 -6.04 0.45 -2.37
CA TRP A 14 -5.71 1.67 -1.62
C TRP A 14 -6.11 1.60 -0.12
N MET A 15 -7.06 0.74 0.25
CA MET A 15 -7.52 0.56 1.63
C MET A 15 -6.57 -0.33 2.43
N SER A 16 -6.13 0.15 3.59
CA SER A 16 -5.19 -0.58 4.42
C SER A 16 -5.24 -0.17 5.89
N ALA A 17 -4.58 -0.90 6.79
CA ALA A 17 -4.51 -0.54 8.21
C ALA A 17 -3.80 0.81 8.41
N ALA A 18 -2.80 1.12 7.58
CA ALA A 18 -2.21 2.46 7.53
C ALA A 18 -3.28 3.52 7.20
N SER A 19 -4.13 3.27 6.21
CA SER A 19 -5.18 4.20 5.79
C SER A 19 -6.21 4.44 6.89
N PHE A 20 -6.65 3.37 7.56
CA PHE A 20 -7.69 3.47 8.59
C PHE A 20 -7.16 3.96 9.94
N LEU A 21 -6.11 3.33 10.48
CA LEU A 21 -5.60 3.64 11.82
C LEU A 21 -4.77 4.93 11.81
N SER A 22 -3.93 5.15 10.80
CA SER A 22 -3.08 6.34 10.76
C SER A 22 -3.91 7.60 10.54
N MET A 23 -4.95 7.56 9.71
CA MET A 23 -5.80 8.72 9.47
C MET A 23 -6.60 9.08 10.71
N ALA A 24 -7.21 8.09 11.37
CA ALA A 24 -7.90 8.30 12.63
C ALA A 24 -6.95 8.86 13.71
N GLY A 25 -5.73 8.33 13.81
CA GLY A 25 -4.71 8.84 14.72
C GLY A 25 -4.31 10.29 14.40
N LEU A 26 -3.99 10.59 13.14
CA LEU A 26 -3.60 11.93 12.71
C LEU A 26 -4.71 12.96 13.01
N ILE A 27 -5.97 12.65 12.69
CA ILE A 27 -7.08 13.57 12.99
C ILE A 27 -7.28 13.71 14.51
N ALA A 28 -7.16 12.63 15.27
CA ALA A 28 -7.33 12.68 16.72
C ALA A 28 -6.29 13.59 17.41
N PHE A 29 -5.06 13.64 16.90
CA PHE A 29 -3.97 14.44 17.50
C PHE A 29 -3.78 15.81 16.85
N LEU A 30 -3.99 15.94 15.53
CA LEU A 30 -3.75 17.17 14.77
C LEU A 30 -5.04 17.91 14.39
N GLY A 31 -6.21 17.32 14.65
CA GLY A 31 -7.49 17.91 14.28
C GLY A 31 -7.67 18.04 12.76
N TYR A 32 -8.31 19.13 12.34
CA TYR A 32 -8.60 19.40 10.93
C TYR A 32 -7.32 19.53 10.08
N ASP A 33 -6.23 20.05 10.66
CA ASP A 33 -4.97 20.21 9.93
C ASP A 33 -4.37 18.86 9.49
N GLY A 34 -4.70 17.77 10.18
CA GLY A 34 -4.35 16.42 9.75
C GLY A 34 -5.00 16.01 8.43
N SER A 35 -6.15 16.59 8.06
CA SER A 35 -6.90 16.24 6.85
C SER A 35 -6.17 16.54 5.54
N VAL A 36 -5.17 17.42 5.55
CA VAL A 36 -4.34 17.70 4.36
C VAL A 36 -3.58 16.47 3.90
N TYR A 37 -3.22 15.56 4.82
CA TYR A 37 -2.59 14.28 4.47
C TYR A 37 -3.53 13.38 3.69
N LEU A 38 -4.84 13.41 3.99
CA LEU A 38 -5.85 12.65 3.23
C LEU A 38 -5.92 13.15 1.78
N MET A 39 -5.94 14.47 1.59
CA MET A 39 -5.98 15.09 0.26
C MET A 39 -4.70 14.81 -0.53
N GLY A 40 -3.53 14.98 0.09
CA GLY A 40 -2.24 14.70 -0.55
C GLY A 40 -2.09 13.23 -0.93
N TRP A 41 -2.49 12.32 -0.05
CA TRP A 41 -2.39 10.89 -0.29
C TRP A 41 -3.36 10.41 -1.37
N THR A 42 -4.64 10.77 -1.28
CA THR A 42 -5.64 10.39 -2.29
C THR A 42 -5.33 11.03 -3.64
N GLY A 43 -4.95 12.32 -3.64
CA GLY A 43 -4.53 13.03 -4.84
C GLY A 43 -3.31 12.39 -5.50
N GLY A 44 -2.30 12.00 -4.72
CA GLY A 44 -1.12 11.29 -5.22
C GLY A 44 -1.47 9.96 -5.90
N TYR A 45 -2.43 9.22 -5.34
CA TYR A 45 -2.89 7.95 -5.94
C TYR A 45 -3.61 8.18 -7.28
N VAL A 46 -4.45 9.21 -7.38
CA VAL A 46 -5.10 9.62 -8.64
C VAL A 46 -4.07 10.04 -9.68
N LEU A 47 -3.08 10.86 -9.29
CA LEU A 47 -1.99 11.27 -10.18
C LEU A 47 -1.19 10.07 -10.68
N LEU A 48 -0.86 9.11 -9.82
CA LEU A 48 -0.20 7.87 -10.24
C LEU A 48 -1.05 7.09 -11.24
N ALA A 49 -2.35 6.94 -10.97
CA ALA A 49 -3.27 6.21 -11.84
C ALA A 49 -3.43 6.87 -13.23
N LEU A 50 -3.39 8.20 -13.31
CA LEU A 50 -3.54 8.94 -14.57
C LEU A 50 -2.21 9.13 -15.30
N LEU A 51 -1.11 9.37 -14.59
CA LEU A 51 0.17 9.77 -15.18
C LEU A 51 1.15 8.62 -15.34
N LEU A 52 1.04 7.54 -14.57
CA LEU A 52 2.00 6.43 -14.63
C LEU A 52 1.38 5.17 -15.23
N ALA A 53 0.17 4.80 -14.80
CA ALA A 53 -0.47 3.56 -15.24
C ALA A 53 -0.67 3.46 -16.77
N PRO A 54 -1.03 4.53 -17.51
CA PRO A 54 -1.16 4.44 -18.97
C PRO A 54 0.18 4.18 -19.67
N TYR A 55 1.28 4.75 -19.16
CA TYR A 55 2.60 4.56 -19.74
C TYR A 55 3.11 3.14 -19.50
N LEU A 56 2.98 2.63 -18.27
CA LEU A 56 3.35 1.25 -17.95
C LEU A 56 2.58 0.23 -18.79
N ARG A 57 1.26 0.44 -18.96
CA ARG A 57 0.42 -0.40 -19.83
C ARG A 57 0.87 -0.38 -21.29
N LYS A 58 1.20 0.79 -21.84
CA LYS A 58 1.73 0.93 -23.20
C LYS A 58 3.11 0.30 -23.37
N PHE A 59 3.93 0.31 -22.33
CA PHE A 59 5.27 -0.28 -22.34
C PHE A 59 5.24 -1.82 -22.25
N GLY A 60 4.10 -2.42 -21.89
CA GLY A 60 3.90 -3.87 -21.89
C GLY A 60 4.64 -4.63 -20.80
N LYS A 61 5.08 -3.95 -19.73
CA LYS A 61 5.78 -4.56 -18.58
C LYS A 61 4.86 -4.61 -17.37
N PHE A 62 4.98 -5.68 -16.60
CA PHE A 62 4.09 -5.96 -15.47
C PHE A 62 4.69 -5.55 -14.11
N THR A 63 6.01 -5.31 -14.04
CA THR A 63 6.67 -4.86 -12.80
C THR A 63 7.52 -3.60 -13.01
N VAL A 64 7.65 -2.79 -11.96
CA VAL A 64 8.47 -1.56 -11.98
C VAL A 64 9.96 -1.85 -12.21
N PRO A 65 10.58 -2.86 -11.56
CA PRO A 65 11.99 -3.16 -11.81
C PRO A 65 12.27 -3.61 -13.24
N GLU A 66 11.40 -4.41 -13.86
CA GLU A 66 11.52 -4.76 -15.27
C GLU A 66 11.41 -3.54 -16.17
N PHE A 67 10.44 -2.65 -15.91
CA PHE A 67 10.31 -1.40 -16.64
C PHE A 67 11.60 -0.57 -16.58
N ILE A 68 12.18 -0.39 -15.40
CA ILE A 68 13.42 0.39 -15.22
C ILE A 68 14.59 -0.28 -15.95
N GLY A 69 14.76 -1.59 -15.79
CA GLY A 69 15.84 -2.33 -16.44
C GLY A 69 15.81 -2.21 -17.96
N ASP A 70 14.63 -2.32 -18.55
CA ASP A 70 14.46 -2.29 -20.01
C ASP A 70 14.47 -0.86 -20.55
N ARG A 71 13.90 0.10 -19.82
CA ARG A 71 13.88 1.52 -20.21
C ARG A 71 15.29 2.11 -20.32
N TYR A 72 16.20 1.65 -19.48
CA TYR A 72 17.59 2.13 -19.42
C TYR A 72 18.61 1.10 -19.92
N TYR A 73 18.16 -0.05 -20.43
CA TYR A 73 19.03 -1.15 -20.90
C TYR A 73 20.11 -1.56 -19.88
N SER A 74 19.78 -1.55 -18.58
CA SER A 74 20.75 -1.70 -17.49
C SER A 74 20.28 -2.70 -16.44
N GLN A 75 21.06 -3.78 -16.28
CA GLN A 75 20.83 -4.75 -15.20
C GLN A 75 21.11 -4.16 -13.81
N ALA A 76 22.07 -3.24 -13.69
CA ALA A 76 22.33 -2.55 -12.44
C ALA A 76 21.11 -1.72 -11.99
N ALA A 77 20.49 -0.97 -12.92
CA ALA A 77 19.30 -0.18 -12.62
C ALA A 77 18.11 -1.07 -12.21
N ARG A 78 17.96 -2.25 -12.83
CA ARG A 78 16.96 -3.26 -12.44
C ARG A 78 17.20 -3.74 -11.01
N VAL A 79 18.43 -4.10 -10.65
CA VAL A 79 18.76 -4.60 -9.30
C VAL A 79 18.50 -3.52 -8.25
N VAL A 80 18.87 -2.26 -8.51
CA VAL A 80 18.56 -1.15 -7.60
C VAL A 80 17.05 -1.01 -7.41
N ALA A 81 16.27 -1.07 -8.50
CA ALA A 81 14.81 -1.01 -8.41
C ALA A 81 14.21 -2.18 -7.61
N VAL A 82 14.76 -3.40 -7.73
CA VAL A 82 14.35 -4.55 -6.91
C VAL A 82 14.64 -4.30 -5.43
N ILE A 83 15.83 -3.80 -5.10
CA ILE A 83 16.19 -3.50 -3.70
C ILE A 83 15.23 -2.44 -3.13
N CYS A 84 14.97 -1.36 -3.87
CA CYS A 84 13.99 -0.34 -3.47
C CYS A 84 12.60 -0.94 -3.26
N LEU A 85 12.14 -1.79 -4.18
CA LEU A 85 10.86 -2.48 -4.07
C LEU A 85 10.78 -3.31 -2.78
N ILE A 86 11.81 -4.12 -2.49
CA ILE A 86 11.85 -4.96 -1.29
C ILE A 86 11.80 -4.11 -0.02
N VAL A 87 12.59 -3.03 0.06
CA VAL A 87 12.61 -2.14 1.23
C VAL A 87 11.25 -1.49 1.47
N ILE A 88 10.63 -0.98 0.41
CA ILE A 88 9.30 -0.36 0.47
C ILE A 88 8.25 -1.40 0.91
N SER A 89 8.24 -2.57 0.26
CA SER A 89 7.30 -3.65 0.56
C SER A 89 7.45 -4.17 1.99
N PHE A 90 8.68 -4.40 2.46
CA PHE A 90 8.92 -4.85 3.82
C PHE A 90 8.43 -3.83 4.86
N THR A 91 8.80 -2.56 4.68
CA THR A 91 8.37 -1.48 5.57
C THR A 91 6.85 -1.39 5.64
N TYR A 92 6.20 -1.49 4.48
CA TYR A 92 4.75 -1.45 4.38
C TYR A 92 4.10 -2.64 5.09
N VAL A 93 4.52 -3.88 4.79
CA VAL A 93 3.97 -5.10 5.38
C VAL A 93 4.17 -5.12 6.90
N ALA A 94 5.33 -4.70 7.40
CA ALA A 94 5.57 -4.62 8.84
C ALA A 94 4.56 -3.70 9.55
N GLY A 95 4.29 -2.53 8.96
CA GLY A 95 3.27 -1.60 9.46
C GLY A 95 1.85 -2.18 9.41
N GLN A 96 1.47 -2.83 8.30
CA GLN A 96 0.17 -3.49 8.16
C GLN A 96 -0.03 -4.57 9.21
N MET A 97 0.98 -5.40 9.46
CA MET A 97 0.90 -6.46 10.46
C MET A 97 0.68 -5.89 11.84
N ARG A 98 1.43 -4.86 12.23
CA ARG A 98 1.17 -4.18 13.51
C ARG A 98 -0.27 -3.65 13.60
N GLY A 99 -0.78 -3.07 12.52
CA GLY A 99 -2.16 -2.59 12.43
C GLY A 99 -3.20 -3.71 12.63
N VAL A 100 -3.03 -4.84 11.95
CA VAL A 100 -3.87 -6.04 12.12
C VAL A 100 -3.87 -6.51 13.57
N GLY A 101 -2.70 -6.62 14.19
CA GLY A 101 -2.57 -7.02 15.59
C GLY A 101 -3.35 -6.10 16.55
N ILE A 102 -3.23 -4.78 16.35
CA ILE A 102 -3.98 -3.79 17.14
C ILE A 102 -5.48 -4.01 16.99
N VAL A 103 -5.98 -4.10 15.76
CA VAL A 103 -7.41 -4.29 15.47
C VAL A 103 -7.92 -5.56 16.14
N PHE A 104 -7.30 -6.71 15.87
CA PHE A 104 -7.74 -7.99 16.43
C PHE A 104 -7.65 -8.02 17.97
N SER A 105 -6.59 -7.45 18.57
CA SER A 105 -6.47 -7.37 20.03
C SER A 105 -7.62 -6.58 20.66
N ARG A 106 -8.09 -5.53 20.00
CA ARG A 106 -9.16 -4.66 20.50
C ARG A 106 -10.54 -5.29 20.35
N PHE A 107 -10.81 -5.93 19.22
CA PHE A 107 -12.12 -6.55 18.96
C PHE A 107 -12.28 -7.89 19.68
N LEU A 108 -11.25 -8.73 19.72
CA LEU A 108 -11.30 -10.04 20.35
C LEU A 108 -10.89 -10.00 21.83
N SER A 109 -10.42 -8.84 22.32
CA SER A 109 -9.94 -8.66 23.70
C SER A 109 -8.84 -9.66 24.09
N ILE A 110 -7.94 -9.95 23.15
CA ILE A 110 -6.78 -10.84 23.31
C ILE A 110 -5.47 -10.05 23.28
N PRO A 111 -4.35 -10.59 23.80
CA PRO A 111 -3.02 -10.03 23.62
C PRO A 111 -2.70 -9.72 22.15
N ILE A 112 -1.92 -8.67 21.90
CA ILE A 112 -1.60 -8.22 20.54
C ILE A 112 -0.82 -9.25 19.75
N GLU A 113 0.05 -10.03 20.41
CA GLU A 113 0.79 -11.13 19.82
C GLU A 113 -0.15 -12.21 19.29
N LEU A 114 -1.20 -12.55 20.05
CA LEU A 114 -2.22 -13.49 19.61
C LEU A 114 -3.09 -12.91 18.49
N GLY A 115 -3.44 -11.62 18.57
CA GLY A 115 -4.14 -10.92 17.48
C GLY A 115 -3.35 -10.91 16.18
N LEU A 116 -2.02 -10.73 16.25
CA LEU A 116 -1.12 -10.84 15.11
C LEU A 116 -1.11 -12.25 14.52
N ILE A 117 -0.98 -13.28 15.35
CA ILE A 117 -0.95 -14.68 14.90
C ILE A 117 -2.26 -15.06 14.20
N VAL A 118 -3.41 -14.68 14.77
CA VAL A 118 -4.72 -14.92 14.15
C VAL A 118 -4.83 -14.19 12.82
N GLY A 119 -4.43 -12.91 12.77
CA GLY A 119 -4.44 -12.12 11.54
C GLY A 119 -3.54 -12.71 10.45
N MET A 120 -2.33 -13.15 10.81
CA MET A 120 -1.43 -13.84 9.89
C MET A 120 -2.05 -15.14 9.38
N ALA A 121 -2.62 -15.97 10.25
CA ALA A 121 -3.27 -17.21 9.86
C ALA A 121 -4.39 -16.99 8.82
N ILE A 122 -5.20 -15.94 8.99
CA ILE A 122 -6.25 -15.59 8.03
C ILE A 122 -5.67 -15.13 6.69
N VAL A 123 -4.59 -14.34 6.68
CA VAL A 123 -3.96 -13.85 5.44
C VAL A 123 -3.28 -14.98 4.67
N PHE A 124 -2.78 -16.01 5.36
CA PHE A 124 -2.11 -17.16 4.75
C PHE A 124 -3.08 -18.22 4.19
N LEU A 125 -4.34 -18.23 4.62
CA LEU A 125 -5.40 -19.14 4.15
C LEU A 125 -6.07 -18.62 2.88
#